data_AF-I0HQ75-F1
#
_entry.id   AF-I0HQ75-F1
#
_cell.length_a   1.000
_cell.length_b   1.000
_cell.length_c   1.000
_cell.angle_alpha   90.00
_cell.angle_beta   90.00
_cell.angle_gamma   90.00
#
_symmetry.space_group_name_H-M   'P 1'
#
loop_
_entity.id
_entity.type
_entity.pdbx_description
1 polymer ?
#
loop_
_entity_poly.entity_id
_entity_poly.type
_entity_poly.pdbx_seq_one_letter_code
_entity_poly.pdbx_strand_id
1 'polypeptide(L)'
;MQHGAAPGQWQPLQRLLAADPRASDRAGAPRYPALSSEQPARHMCTPDLERLRAAFIAFRVESVELRALYDTHQALFSSGQDVDALLREIAPLFFSDLSRMLVQQWILGVARLTDQARSGRKNPRNNLTAAQLLQQLKALPPEALGGEGPQALDLIDRCNERLDSYRALIKDARDKVVSHADLEVHLSSAVLGEHASAEVDGFLDCLQEFNDLVGNALGEGLLDFTGTGGPGDAYDLIRVLKAAHHAER
;
A
#
# COMPACT_ATOMS: atom_id res chain seq x y z
N MET A 1 -32.92 15.48 -5.77
CA MET A 1 -32.60 14.55 -4.68
C MET A 1 -31.11 14.23 -4.77
N GLN A 2 -30.29 14.85 -3.90
CA GLN A 2 -28.85 14.61 -3.86
C GLN A 2 -28.59 13.43 -2.90
N HIS A 3 -28.12 12.31 -3.42
CA HIS A 3 -27.62 11.22 -2.59
C HIS A 3 -26.25 11.63 -2.03
N GLY A 4 -26.22 12.06 -0.77
CA GLY A 4 -24.97 12.18 -0.03
C GLY A 4 -24.33 10.80 0.08
N ALA A 5 -23.12 10.64 -0.46
CA ALA A 5 -22.32 9.45 -0.23
C ALA A 5 -22.09 9.29 1.28
N ALA A 6 -22.15 8.05 1.77
CA ALA A 6 -21.90 7.77 3.18
C ALA A 6 -20.46 8.19 3.55
N PRO A 7 -20.24 8.80 4.73
CA PRO A 7 -18.90 9.11 5.19
C PRO A 7 -18.07 7.82 5.29
N GLY A 8 -16.92 7.78 4.60
CA GLY A 8 -15.99 6.64 4.58
C GLY A 8 -15.96 5.82 3.28
N GLN A 9 -16.74 6.16 2.25
CA GLN A 9 -16.62 5.50 0.94
C GLN A 9 -15.47 6.11 0.12
N TRP A 10 -14.51 5.25 -0.29
CA TRP A 10 -13.54 5.57 -1.34
C TRP A 10 -14.29 5.98 -2.61
N GLN A 11 -14.19 7.25 -2.99
CA GLN A 11 -14.85 7.70 -4.22
C GLN A 11 -14.12 7.16 -5.45
N PRO A 12 -14.85 6.76 -6.50
CA PRO A 12 -14.25 6.38 -7.77
C PRO A 12 -13.27 7.42 -8.30
N LEU A 13 -12.10 6.96 -8.73
CA LEU A 13 -10.98 7.76 -9.22
C LEU A 13 -11.40 8.80 -10.28
N GLN A 14 -12.45 8.52 -11.07
CA GLN A 14 -12.97 9.41 -12.10
C GLN A 14 -13.72 10.65 -11.60
N ARG A 15 -14.29 10.65 -10.39
CA ARG A 15 -14.86 11.89 -9.81
C ARG A 15 -13.78 12.92 -9.45
N LEU A 16 -12.56 12.46 -9.22
CA LEU A 16 -11.39 13.30 -8.90
C LEU A 16 -10.64 13.76 -10.17
N LEU A 17 -10.88 13.15 -11.33
CA LEU A 17 -10.09 13.35 -12.56
C LEU A 17 -10.52 14.54 -13.44
N ALA A 18 -11.54 15.31 -13.06
CA ALA A 18 -12.06 16.44 -13.85
C ALA A 18 -11.26 17.77 -13.72
N ALA A 19 -10.02 17.75 -13.23
CA ALA A 19 -9.19 18.96 -13.02
C ALA A 19 -7.82 18.89 -13.73
N ASP A 20 -7.49 20.02 -14.36
CA ASP A 20 -6.39 20.34 -15.29
C ASP A 20 -4.98 20.08 -14.69
N PRO A 21 -4.06 19.35 -15.39
CA PRO A 21 -2.79 18.93 -14.81
C PRO A 21 -1.58 19.71 -15.35
N ARG A 22 -0.83 20.42 -14.50
CA ARG A 22 0.58 20.78 -14.78
C ARG A 22 1.48 20.82 -13.53
N ALA A 23 2.63 20.11 -13.67
CA ALA A 23 3.93 20.25 -12.97
C ALA A 23 3.95 19.85 -11.48
N SER A 24 5.02 19.33 -10.85
CA SER A 24 6.39 18.93 -11.23
C SER A 24 7.05 18.24 -10.00
N ASP A 25 8.07 17.43 -10.27
CA ASP A 25 9.18 16.84 -9.48
C ASP A 25 9.32 16.95 -7.92
N ARG A 26 9.52 15.74 -7.36
CA ARG A 26 10.49 15.24 -6.34
C ARG A 26 10.50 15.74 -4.89
N ALA A 27 10.34 14.78 -3.96
CA ALA A 27 10.85 14.83 -2.57
C ALA A 27 11.38 13.44 -2.13
N GLY A 28 12.39 13.44 -1.25
CA GLY A 28 13.25 12.29 -0.91
C GLY A 28 12.70 11.32 0.14
N ALA A 29 13.30 10.12 0.17
CA ALA A 29 12.85 8.97 0.94
C ALA A 29 13.17 9.06 2.46
N PRO A 30 12.31 8.48 3.33
CA PRO A 30 12.51 8.45 4.77
C PRO A 30 13.60 7.47 5.22
N ARG A 31 14.24 7.78 6.37
CA ARG A 31 15.25 6.94 7.03
C ARG A 31 14.61 6.11 8.13
N TYR A 32 14.77 4.79 8.07
CA TYR A 32 14.30 3.84 9.09
C TYR A 32 15.36 3.60 10.19
N PRO A 33 14.93 3.30 11.44
CA PRO A 33 15.82 3.07 12.57
C PRO A 33 16.54 1.71 12.49
N ALA A 34 17.75 1.66 13.04
CA ALA A 34 18.60 0.48 13.07
C ALA A 34 18.08 -0.59 14.06
N LEU A 35 17.87 -1.81 13.58
CA LEU A 35 17.52 -2.97 14.40
C LEU A 35 18.76 -3.47 15.18
N SER A 36 18.58 -3.69 16.48
CA SER A 36 19.61 -4.14 17.42
C SER A 36 20.01 -5.60 17.20
N SER A 37 21.31 -5.85 17.25
CA SER A 37 21.95 -7.13 16.97
C SER A 37 22.24 -7.94 18.24
N GLU A 38 21.51 -9.03 18.46
CA GLU A 38 22.00 -10.19 19.20
C GLU A 38 21.80 -11.42 18.32
N GLN A 39 22.89 -11.98 17.78
CA GLN A 39 22.85 -13.15 16.88
C GLN A 39 23.42 -14.39 17.59
N PRO A 40 22.61 -15.43 17.85
CA PRO A 40 23.11 -16.75 18.21
C PRO A 40 23.65 -17.49 16.96
N ALA A 41 24.48 -18.50 17.23
CA ALA A 41 25.35 -19.24 16.33
C ALA A 41 24.83 -19.43 14.88
N ARG A 42 25.52 -18.81 13.93
CA ARG A 42 25.30 -18.92 12.49
C ARG A 42 25.58 -20.35 12.01
N HIS A 43 24.54 -21.18 11.96
CA HIS A 43 24.47 -22.26 10.96
C HIS A 43 24.72 -21.62 9.58
N MET A 44 25.56 -22.24 8.75
CA MET A 44 26.02 -21.67 7.48
C MET A 44 24.82 -21.21 6.63
N CYS A 45 24.56 -19.91 6.67
CA CYS A 45 23.48 -19.28 5.93
C CYS A 45 23.85 -19.33 4.46
N THR A 46 23.01 -19.96 3.64
CA THR A 46 23.27 -20.04 2.20
C THR A 46 23.12 -18.63 1.60
N PRO A 47 23.93 -18.24 0.58
CA PRO A 47 23.80 -16.95 -0.08
C PRO A 47 22.37 -16.65 -0.58
N ASP A 48 21.60 -17.69 -0.91
CA ASP A 48 20.20 -17.58 -1.33
C ASP A 48 19.27 -17.14 -0.20
N LEU A 49 19.48 -17.63 1.03
CA LEU A 49 18.67 -17.23 2.19
C LEU A 49 18.93 -15.77 2.56
N GLU A 50 20.18 -15.31 2.53
CA GLU A 50 20.51 -13.90 2.78
C GLU A 50 19.87 -12.97 1.74
N ARG A 51 19.89 -13.38 0.48
CA ARG A 51 19.23 -12.64 -0.60
C ARG A 51 17.72 -12.58 -0.41
N LEU A 52 17.08 -13.68 0.00
CA LEU A 52 15.65 -13.72 0.28
C LEU A 52 15.29 -12.81 1.46
N ARG A 53 16.07 -12.82 2.54
CA ARG A 53 15.90 -11.88 3.67
C ARG A 53 15.99 -10.43 3.21
N ALA A 54 16.99 -10.08 2.41
CA ALA A 54 17.13 -8.74 1.87
C ALA A 54 15.93 -8.35 0.99
N ALA A 55 15.43 -9.26 0.14
CA ALA A 55 14.23 -9.04 -0.65
C ALA A 55 13.00 -8.84 0.24
N PHE A 56 12.83 -9.66 1.27
CA PHE A 56 11.72 -9.54 2.20
C PHE A 56 11.75 -8.20 2.97
N ILE A 57 12.91 -7.76 3.45
CA ILE A 57 13.04 -6.45 4.11
C ILE A 57 12.60 -5.33 3.17
N ALA A 58 13.00 -5.38 1.89
CA ALA A 58 12.56 -4.39 0.90
C ALA A 58 11.04 -4.44 0.67
N PHE A 59 10.45 -5.64 0.57
CA PHE A 59 9.00 -5.81 0.44
C PHE A 59 8.24 -5.26 1.65
N ARG A 60 8.76 -5.49 2.86
CA ARG A 60 8.21 -5.00 4.11
C ARG A 60 8.21 -3.47 4.15
N VAL A 61 9.30 -2.82 3.72
CA VAL A 61 9.36 -1.35 3.60
C VAL A 61 8.26 -0.82 2.68
N GLU A 62 8.09 -1.41 1.50
CA GLU A 62 7.03 -1.01 0.57
C GLU A 62 5.61 -1.26 1.14
N SER A 63 5.44 -2.30 1.98
CA SER A 63 4.18 -2.56 2.69
C SER A 63 3.85 -1.48 3.72
N VAL A 64 4.86 -1.05 4.49
CA VAL A 64 4.75 0.05 5.47
C VAL A 64 4.40 1.35 4.75
N GLU A 65 5.07 1.66 3.65
CA GLU A 65 4.80 2.86 2.85
C GLU A 65 3.38 2.86 2.27
N LEU A 66 2.91 1.70 1.78
CA LEU A 66 1.54 1.57 1.29
C LEU A 66 0.51 1.79 2.40
N ARG A 67 0.74 1.27 3.60
CA ARG A 67 -0.12 1.51 4.76
C ARG A 67 -0.11 2.98 5.18
N ALA A 68 1.06 3.62 5.27
CA ALA A 68 1.16 5.04 5.60
C ALA A 68 0.42 5.94 4.59
N LEU A 69 0.45 5.56 3.30
CA LEU A 69 -0.30 6.24 2.25
C LEU A 69 -1.82 6.14 2.47
N TYR A 70 -2.31 4.95 2.82
CA TYR A 70 -3.71 4.74 3.19
C TYR A 70 -4.11 5.57 4.40
N ASP A 71 -3.34 5.48 5.49
CA ASP A 71 -3.64 6.19 6.75
C ASP A 71 -3.63 7.72 6.54
N THR A 72 -2.71 8.23 5.71
CA THR A 72 -2.68 9.64 5.29
C THR A 72 -3.95 10.04 4.54
N HIS A 73 -4.38 9.22 3.58
CA HIS A 73 -5.60 9.48 2.83
C HIS A 73 -6.84 9.45 3.73
N GLN A 74 -6.93 8.46 4.63
CA GLN A 74 -8.01 8.35 5.61
C GLN A 74 -8.06 9.58 6.52
N ALA A 75 -6.91 9.98 7.07
CA ALA A 75 -6.80 11.14 7.93
C ALA A 75 -7.27 12.43 7.25
N LEU A 76 -6.89 12.65 5.99
CA LEU A 76 -7.26 13.89 5.28
C LEU A 76 -8.70 13.87 4.76
N PHE A 77 -9.16 12.75 4.19
CA PHE A 77 -10.37 12.74 3.36
C PHE A 77 -11.52 11.90 3.92
N SER A 78 -11.29 11.16 5.01
CA SER A 78 -12.29 10.26 5.62
C SER A 78 -12.49 10.49 7.13
N SER A 79 -11.80 11.45 7.74
CA SER A 79 -11.90 11.79 9.18
C SER A 79 -13.19 12.52 9.60
N GLY A 80 -14.14 12.70 8.69
CA GLY A 80 -15.43 13.33 8.96
C GLY A 80 -15.67 14.67 8.24
N GLN A 81 -16.90 15.16 8.36
CA GLN A 81 -17.39 16.32 7.60
C GLN A 81 -16.66 17.62 7.96
N ASP A 82 -16.24 17.79 9.21
CA ASP A 82 -15.53 19.01 9.65
C ASP A 82 -14.16 19.15 8.96
N VAL A 83 -13.44 18.04 8.78
CA VAL A 83 -12.14 18.05 8.10
C VAL A 83 -12.36 18.28 6.60
N ASP A 84 -13.30 17.58 5.98
CA ASP A 84 -13.63 17.79 4.56
C ASP A 84 -14.04 19.25 4.26
N ALA A 85 -14.88 19.85 5.10
CA ALA A 85 -15.26 21.26 4.97
C ALA A 85 -14.07 22.20 5.11
N LEU A 86 -13.20 21.97 6.11
CA LEU A 86 -11.99 22.75 6.34
C LEU A 86 -11.06 22.71 5.11
N LEU A 87 -10.77 21.52 4.59
CA LEU A 87 -9.87 21.36 3.44
C LEU A 87 -10.42 22.03 2.18
N ARG A 88 -11.75 21.94 1.96
CA ARG A 88 -12.44 22.60 0.84
C ARG A 88 -12.49 24.12 0.97
N GLU A 89 -12.56 24.65 2.18
CA GLU A 89 -12.57 26.10 2.44
C GLU A 89 -11.17 26.69 2.23
N ILE A 90 -10.12 26.01 2.71
CA ILE A 90 -8.75 26.52 2.68
C ILE A 90 -8.11 26.44 1.28
N ALA A 91 -8.11 25.26 0.66
CA ALA A 91 -7.38 25.03 -0.58
C ALA A 91 -8.02 23.90 -1.43
N PRO A 92 -9.22 24.13 -1.98
CA PRO A 92 -10.02 23.06 -2.58
C PRO A 92 -9.32 22.34 -3.73
N LEU A 93 -8.62 23.08 -4.61
CA LEU A 93 -7.91 22.50 -5.75
C LEU A 93 -6.73 21.63 -5.31
N PHE A 94 -5.91 22.15 -4.39
CA PHE A 94 -4.75 21.41 -3.86
C PHE A 94 -5.16 20.08 -3.22
N PHE A 95 -6.17 20.10 -2.35
CA PHE A 95 -6.62 18.88 -1.67
C PHE A 95 -7.35 17.91 -2.59
N SER A 96 -8.05 18.41 -3.62
CA SER A 96 -8.61 17.56 -4.68
C SER A 96 -7.51 16.83 -5.46
N ASP A 97 -6.45 17.54 -5.87
CA ASP A 97 -5.33 16.96 -6.59
C ASP A 97 -4.53 15.97 -5.72
N LEU A 98 -4.31 16.33 -4.46
CA LEU A 98 -3.64 15.45 -3.51
C LEU A 98 -4.42 14.15 -3.30
N SER A 99 -5.74 14.22 -3.07
CA SER A 99 -6.58 13.02 -2.96
C SER A 99 -6.43 12.12 -4.19
N ARG A 100 -6.55 12.69 -5.39
CA ARG A 100 -6.35 11.97 -6.66
C ARG A 100 -4.99 11.26 -6.72
N MET A 101 -3.92 11.98 -6.39
CA MET A 101 -2.56 11.43 -6.40
C MET A 101 -2.40 10.28 -5.40
N LEU A 102 -2.90 10.42 -4.17
CA LEU A 102 -2.80 9.38 -3.15
C LEU A 102 -3.53 8.10 -3.59
N VAL A 103 -4.73 8.21 -4.16
CA VAL A 103 -5.48 7.04 -4.68
C VAL A 103 -4.72 6.37 -5.83
N GLN A 104 -4.15 7.13 -6.76
CA GLN A 104 -3.35 6.55 -7.85
C GLN A 104 -2.11 5.83 -7.32
N GLN A 105 -1.40 6.44 -6.37
CA GLN A 105 -0.24 5.81 -5.74
C GLN A 105 -0.62 4.56 -4.95
N TRP A 106 -1.79 4.53 -4.31
CA TRP A 106 -2.32 3.36 -3.62
C TRP A 106 -2.50 2.19 -4.58
N ILE A 107 -3.20 2.41 -5.71
CA ILE A 107 -3.43 1.38 -6.72
C ILE A 107 -2.10 0.83 -7.27
N LEU A 108 -1.14 1.72 -7.56
CA LEU A 108 0.19 1.31 -8.02
C LEU A 108 0.97 0.55 -6.93
N GLY A 109 0.87 0.96 -5.68
CA GLY A 109 1.51 0.27 -4.55
C GLY A 109 0.96 -1.14 -4.35
N VAL A 110 -0.38 -1.31 -4.36
CA VAL A 110 -1.01 -2.63 -4.32
C VAL A 110 -0.49 -3.48 -5.47
N ALA A 111 -0.50 -2.97 -6.71
CA ALA A 111 -0.02 -3.70 -7.88
C ALA A 111 1.46 -4.10 -7.78
N ARG A 112 2.34 -3.21 -7.30
CA ARG A 112 3.76 -3.49 -7.09
C ARG A 112 3.98 -4.66 -6.13
N LEU A 113 3.19 -4.74 -5.05
CA LEU A 113 3.31 -5.81 -4.05
C LEU A 113 2.67 -7.14 -4.51
N THR A 114 1.65 -7.09 -5.36
CA THR A 114 0.79 -8.25 -5.67
C THR A 114 0.85 -8.74 -7.11
N ASP A 115 1.60 -8.07 -7.99
CA ASP A 115 1.79 -8.56 -9.36
C ASP A 115 2.49 -9.93 -9.41
N GLN A 116 2.45 -10.53 -10.59
CA GLN A 116 3.13 -11.79 -10.87
C GLN A 116 4.64 -11.72 -10.54
N ALA A 117 5.18 -12.85 -10.05
CA ALA A 117 6.55 -12.97 -9.58
C ALA A 117 7.60 -12.55 -10.63
N ARG A 118 7.29 -12.74 -11.92
CA ARG A 118 8.16 -12.37 -13.03
C ARG A 118 7.42 -11.53 -14.05
N SER A 119 8.11 -10.58 -14.66
CA SER A 119 7.61 -9.76 -15.78
C SER A 119 8.53 -9.82 -16.99
N GLY A 120 7.96 -9.63 -18.19
CA GLY A 120 8.71 -9.57 -19.46
C GLY A 120 8.70 -10.87 -20.25
N ARG A 121 8.37 -10.78 -21.55
CA ARG A 121 8.23 -11.96 -22.44
C ARG A 121 9.56 -12.52 -22.97
N LYS A 122 10.52 -11.64 -23.27
CA LYS A 122 11.82 -12.04 -23.85
C LYS A 122 12.94 -12.18 -22.82
N ASN A 123 12.96 -11.29 -21.81
CA ASN A 123 13.94 -11.28 -20.73
C ASN A 123 13.19 -11.17 -19.40
N PRO A 124 12.79 -12.30 -18.79
CA PRO A 124 12.00 -12.28 -17.57
C PRO A 124 12.82 -11.67 -16.42
N ARG A 125 12.26 -10.68 -15.75
CA ARG A 125 12.81 -10.04 -14.54
C ARG A 125 12.00 -10.48 -13.33
N ASN A 126 12.68 -10.74 -12.22
CA ASN A 126 12.00 -11.02 -10.95
C ASN A 126 11.47 -9.70 -10.37
N ASN A 127 10.20 -9.69 -9.99
CA ASN A 127 9.54 -8.56 -9.37
C ASN A 127 9.56 -8.71 -7.84
N LEU A 128 9.67 -7.61 -7.10
CA LEU A 128 9.56 -7.62 -5.65
C LEU A 128 8.08 -7.72 -5.24
N THR A 129 7.55 -8.94 -5.20
CA THR A 129 6.11 -9.22 -4.98
C THR A 129 5.92 -10.33 -3.96
N ALA A 130 4.73 -10.42 -3.38
CA ALA A 130 4.32 -11.51 -2.49
C ALA A 130 4.49 -12.88 -3.16
N ALA A 131 4.07 -13.00 -4.42
CA ALA A 131 4.22 -14.20 -5.22
C ALA A 131 5.69 -14.60 -5.42
N GLN A 132 6.59 -13.64 -5.64
CA GLN A 132 8.03 -13.90 -5.79
C GLN A 132 8.68 -14.35 -4.49
N LEU A 133 8.30 -13.77 -3.35
CA LEU A 133 8.78 -14.18 -2.03
C LEU A 133 8.33 -15.60 -1.71
N LEU A 134 7.04 -15.89 -1.90
CA LEU A 134 6.48 -17.22 -1.72
C LEU A 134 7.16 -18.27 -2.60
N GLN A 135 7.43 -17.95 -3.87
CA GLN A 135 8.16 -18.84 -4.76
C GLN A 135 9.57 -19.14 -4.24
N GLN A 136 10.28 -18.14 -3.69
CA GLN A 136 11.62 -18.33 -3.14
C GLN A 136 11.58 -19.12 -1.83
N LEU A 137 10.61 -18.88 -0.96
CA LEU A 137 10.39 -19.65 0.26
C LEU A 137 10.13 -21.13 -0.04
N LYS A 138 9.27 -21.43 -1.01
CA LYS A 138 8.98 -22.82 -1.45
C LYS A 138 10.20 -23.54 -2.03
N ALA A 139 11.20 -22.79 -2.50
CA ALA A 139 12.43 -23.36 -3.06
C ALA A 139 13.51 -23.64 -2.00
N LEU A 140 13.34 -23.14 -0.77
CA LEU A 140 14.26 -23.42 0.32
C LEU A 140 14.03 -24.84 0.86
N PRO A 141 15.11 -25.49 1.37
CA PRO A 141 14.95 -26.74 2.10
C PRO A 141 14.18 -26.48 3.41
N PRO A 142 13.32 -27.43 3.88
CA PRO A 142 12.47 -27.22 5.06
C PRO A 142 13.21 -26.79 6.31
N GLU A 143 14.45 -27.26 6.51
CA GLU A 143 15.32 -26.93 7.63
C GLU A 143 15.87 -25.49 7.61
N ALA A 144 15.78 -24.78 6.49
CA ALA A 144 16.22 -23.39 6.37
C ALA A 144 15.15 -22.39 6.84
N LEU A 145 13.89 -22.83 6.98
CA LEU A 145 12.80 -21.99 7.50
C LEU A 145 12.80 -22.05 9.03
N GLY A 146 12.74 -20.90 9.68
CA GLY A 146 12.50 -20.81 11.12
C GLY A 146 11.04 -21.11 11.46
N GLY A 147 10.77 -21.56 12.69
CA GLY A 147 9.41 -21.71 13.23
C GLY A 147 8.65 -22.97 12.78
N GLU A 148 7.34 -22.84 12.57
CA GLU A 148 6.34 -23.93 12.36
C GLU A 148 6.47 -24.69 11.02
N GLY A 149 7.57 -24.52 10.28
CA GLY A 149 7.92 -25.35 9.12
C GLY A 149 6.88 -25.32 7.98
N PRO A 150 6.53 -26.47 7.36
CA PRO A 150 5.63 -26.55 6.20
C PRO A 150 4.25 -25.90 6.38
N GLN A 151 3.72 -25.86 7.61
CA GLN A 151 2.41 -25.26 7.88
C GLN A 151 2.41 -23.74 7.64
N ALA A 152 3.55 -23.08 7.87
CA ALA A 152 3.69 -21.66 7.59
C ALA A 152 3.58 -21.37 6.08
N LEU A 153 4.10 -22.26 5.22
CA LEU A 153 4.01 -22.07 3.76
C LEU A 153 2.56 -22.12 3.27
N ASP A 154 1.73 -23.01 3.81
CA ASP A 154 0.32 -23.09 3.46
C ASP A 154 -0.45 -21.82 3.89
N LEU A 155 -0.11 -21.25 5.03
CA LEU A 155 -0.70 -19.99 5.49
C LEU A 155 -0.27 -18.80 4.62
N ILE A 156 1.02 -18.73 4.26
CA ILE A 156 1.56 -17.69 3.38
C ILE A 156 0.94 -17.79 1.98
N ASP A 157 0.74 -19.01 1.47
CA ASP A 157 0.09 -19.26 0.17
C ASP A 157 -1.36 -18.74 0.16
N ARG A 158 -2.15 -19.07 1.18
CA ARG A 158 -3.51 -18.55 1.35
C ARG A 158 -3.55 -17.02 1.48
N CYS A 159 -2.59 -16.42 2.19
CA CYS A 159 -2.47 -14.96 2.26
C CYS A 159 -2.18 -14.36 0.89
N ASN A 160 -1.26 -14.95 0.12
CA ASN A 160 -0.93 -14.50 -1.22
C ASN A 160 -2.16 -14.57 -2.17
N GLU A 161 -2.98 -15.61 -2.08
CA GLU A 161 -4.24 -15.71 -2.85
C GLU A 161 -5.24 -14.61 -2.49
N ARG A 162 -5.38 -14.28 -1.19
CA ARG A 162 -6.24 -13.18 -0.73
C ARG A 162 -5.73 -11.82 -1.22
N LEU A 163 -4.42 -11.59 -1.21
CA LEU A 163 -3.81 -10.39 -1.77
C LEU A 163 -4.08 -10.27 -3.29
N ASP A 164 -3.93 -11.36 -4.05
CA ASP A 164 -4.23 -11.36 -5.50
C ASP A 164 -5.73 -11.17 -5.77
N SER A 165 -6.61 -11.64 -4.89
CA SER A 165 -8.05 -11.43 -4.99
C SER A 165 -8.41 -9.93 -4.95
N TYR A 166 -7.83 -9.16 -4.02
CA TYR A 166 -8.03 -7.70 -4.00
C TYR A 166 -7.39 -7.02 -5.22
N ARG A 167 -6.20 -7.45 -5.64
CA ARG A 167 -5.56 -6.96 -6.87
C ARG A 167 -6.48 -7.12 -8.09
N ALA A 168 -7.21 -8.23 -8.19
CA ALA A 168 -8.12 -8.46 -9.30
C ALA A 168 -9.24 -7.42 -9.37
N LEU A 169 -9.74 -6.93 -8.22
CA LEU A 169 -10.77 -5.89 -8.15
C LEU A 169 -10.27 -4.56 -8.74
N ILE A 170 -9.03 -4.18 -8.45
CA ILE A 170 -8.47 -2.88 -8.88
C ILE A 170 -7.74 -2.94 -10.23
N LYS A 171 -7.65 -4.12 -10.85
CA LYS A 171 -6.87 -4.34 -12.08
C LYS A 171 -7.27 -3.41 -13.21
N ASP A 172 -8.57 -3.26 -13.46
CA ASP A 172 -9.06 -2.41 -14.54
C ASP A 172 -8.80 -0.92 -14.27
N ALA A 173 -8.92 -0.47 -13.01
CA ALA A 173 -8.56 0.88 -12.61
C ALA A 173 -7.06 1.13 -12.83
N ARG A 174 -6.21 0.18 -12.44
CA ARG A 174 -4.76 0.27 -12.69
C ARG A 174 -4.43 0.33 -14.18
N ASP A 175 -4.93 -0.61 -14.96
CA ASP A 175 -4.55 -0.79 -16.36
C ASP A 175 -5.08 0.36 -17.21
N LYS A 176 -6.38 0.68 -17.07
CA LYS A 176 -7.05 1.64 -17.96
C LYS A 176 -6.96 3.08 -17.46
N VAL A 177 -7.08 3.33 -16.16
CA VAL A 177 -7.08 4.70 -15.63
C VAL A 177 -5.66 5.17 -15.33
N VAL A 178 -4.92 4.41 -14.53
CA VAL A 178 -3.61 4.87 -14.00
C VAL A 178 -2.48 4.67 -15.01
N SER A 179 -2.41 3.52 -15.68
CA SER A 179 -1.26 3.14 -16.51
C SER A 179 -1.35 3.60 -17.96
N HIS A 180 -2.54 3.53 -18.56
CA HIS A 180 -2.72 3.81 -19.98
C HIS A 180 -3.50 5.08 -20.29
N ALA A 181 -4.14 5.70 -19.28
CA ALA A 181 -5.03 6.84 -19.46
C ALA A 181 -6.00 6.64 -20.64
N ASP A 182 -6.66 5.48 -20.66
CA ASP A 182 -7.50 5.04 -21.77
C ASP A 182 -8.55 6.12 -22.08
N LEU A 183 -8.60 6.53 -23.36
CA LEU A 183 -9.42 7.65 -23.82
C LEU A 183 -10.91 7.39 -23.60
N GLU A 184 -11.38 6.19 -23.93
CA GLU A 184 -12.81 5.86 -23.80
C GLU A 184 -13.21 5.81 -22.33
N VAL A 185 -12.34 5.28 -21.47
CA VAL A 185 -12.58 5.32 -20.03
C VAL A 185 -12.62 6.75 -19.49
N HIS A 186 -11.78 7.65 -19.98
CA HIS A 186 -11.78 9.07 -19.57
C HIS A 186 -12.97 9.85 -20.10
N LEU A 187 -13.46 9.53 -21.29
CA LEU A 187 -14.66 10.15 -21.86
C LEU A 187 -15.95 9.55 -21.27
N SER A 188 -15.90 8.31 -20.82
CA SER A 188 -17.01 7.64 -20.13
C SER A 188 -17.09 8.05 -18.66
N SER A 189 -18.29 7.97 -18.08
CA SER A 189 -18.48 8.05 -16.62
C SER A 189 -18.40 6.68 -15.95
N ALA A 190 -17.75 5.69 -16.57
CA ALA A 190 -17.75 4.31 -16.09
C ALA A 190 -16.84 4.15 -14.88
N VAL A 191 -17.39 3.85 -13.72
CA VAL A 191 -16.64 3.58 -12.49
C VAL A 191 -15.82 2.30 -12.62
N LEU A 192 -14.49 2.39 -12.49
CA LEU A 192 -13.59 1.24 -12.50
C LEU A 192 -12.94 1.02 -11.12
N GLY A 193 -12.83 -0.25 -10.73
CA GLY A 193 -12.21 -0.64 -9.45
C GLY A 193 -13.03 -0.23 -8.23
N GLU A 194 -14.36 -0.16 -8.35
CA GLU A 194 -15.24 0.02 -7.19
C GLU A 194 -15.12 -1.19 -6.25
N HIS A 195 -14.98 -0.89 -4.96
CA HIS A 195 -14.86 -1.87 -3.90
C HIS A 195 -15.37 -1.25 -2.59
N ALA A 196 -15.79 -2.10 -1.66
CA ALA A 196 -16.21 -1.70 -0.33
C ALA A 196 -15.00 -1.39 0.57
N SER A 197 -15.20 -0.54 1.59
CA SER A 197 -14.14 -0.27 2.59
C SER A 197 -13.62 -1.56 3.23
N ALA A 198 -14.52 -2.49 3.54
CA ALA A 198 -14.17 -3.78 4.13
C ALA A 198 -13.21 -4.62 3.26
N GLU A 199 -13.22 -4.43 1.93
CA GLU A 199 -12.26 -5.10 1.03
C GLU A 199 -10.87 -4.49 1.15
N VAL A 200 -10.77 -3.17 1.39
CA VAL A 200 -9.49 -2.49 1.66
C VAL A 200 -8.93 -2.89 3.03
N ASP A 201 -9.78 -2.87 4.04
CA ASP A 201 -9.41 -3.26 5.40
C ASP A 201 -8.93 -4.71 5.41
N GLY A 202 -9.69 -5.61 4.76
CA GLY A 202 -9.30 -7.01 4.61
C GLY A 202 -8.01 -7.22 3.82
N PHE A 203 -7.71 -6.36 2.83
CA PHE A 203 -6.42 -6.37 2.12
C PHE A 203 -5.26 -5.94 3.04
N LEU A 204 -5.42 -4.86 3.79
CA LEU A 204 -4.41 -4.35 4.72
C LEU A 204 -4.09 -5.34 5.84
N ASP A 205 -5.12 -5.94 6.43
CA ASP A 205 -4.97 -6.98 7.45
C ASP A 205 -4.24 -8.20 6.88
N CYS A 206 -4.60 -8.61 5.66
CA CYS A 206 -3.92 -9.72 4.97
C CYS A 206 -2.45 -9.38 4.63
N LEU A 207 -2.15 -8.12 4.32
CA LEU A 207 -0.78 -7.67 4.03
C LEU A 207 0.09 -7.68 5.29
N GLN A 208 -0.47 -7.27 6.43
CA GLN A 208 0.17 -7.38 7.76
C GLN A 208 0.43 -8.86 8.09
N GLU A 209 -0.60 -9.70 8.00
CA GLU A 209 -0.50 -11.15 8.25
C GLU A 209 0.57 -11.81 7.36
N PHE A 210 0.60 -11.48 6.07
CA PHE A 210 1.63 -11.99 5.14
C PHE A 210 3.05 -11.59 5.59
N ASN A 211 3.26 -10.32 5.97
CA ASN A 211 4.57 -9.84 6.43
C ASN A 211 5.01 -10.51 7.75
N ASP A 212 4.08 -10.76 8.66
CA ASP A 212 4.36 -11.43 9.92
C ASP A 212 4.72 -12.91 9.72
N LEU A 213 3.95 -13.62 8.88
CA LEU A 213 4.22 -15.01 8.55
C LEU A 213 5.59 -15.18 7.85
N VAL A 214 5.89 -14.35 6.85
CA VAL A 214 7.18 -14.40 6.15
C VAL A 214 8.32 -13.96 7.07
N GLY A 215 8.11 -12.93 7.90
CA GLY A 215 9.09 -12.46 8.87
C GLY A 215 9.49 -13.52 9.88
N ASN A 216 8.51 -14.23 10.43
CA ASN A 216 8.75 -15.35 11.33
C ASN A 216 9.48 -16.51 10.62
N ALA A 217 9.05 -16.87 9.41
CA ALA A 217 9.67 -17.94 8.62
C ALA A 217 11.15 -17.65 8.30
N LEU A 218 11.51 -16.37 8.14
CA LEU A 218 12.89 -15.95 7.85
C LEU A 218 13.71 -15.59 9.10
N GLY A 219 13.10 -15.56 10.28
CA GLY A 219 13.75 -15.13 11.53
C GLY A 219 13.96 -13.61 11.64
N GLU A 220 13.21 -12.82 10.87
CA GLU A 220 13.23 -11.34 10.88
C GLU A 220 12.22 -10.73 11.87
N GLY A 221 11.45 -11.59 12.56
CA GLY A 221 10.46 -11.20 13.56
C GLY A 221 9.24 -10.48 12.98
N LEU A 222 8.37 -10.05 13.87
CA LEU A 222 7.14 -9.31 13.57
C LEU A 222 7.43 -7.82 13.38
N LEU A 223 6.64 -7.15 12.55
CA LEU A 223 6.60 -5.69 12.48
C LEU A 223 5.16 -5.25 12.30
N ASP A 224 4.56 -4.74 13.38
CA ASP A 224 3.25 -4.08 13.29
C ASP A 224 3.42 -2.72 12.62
N PHE A 225 2.84 -2.57 11.44
CA PHE A 225 2.82 -1.31 10.70
C PHE A 225 1.41 -0.71 10.60
N THR A 226 0.49 -1.13 11.48
CA THR A 226 -0.88 -0.60 11.53
C THR A 226 -0.96 0.81 12.12
N GLY A 227 0.05 1.23 12.88
CA GLY A 227 0.15 2.57 13.47
C GLY A 227 1.28 3.40 12.84
N THR A 228 1.01 4.12 11.75
CA THR A 228 2.02 4.96 11.09
C THR A 228 2.01 6.43 11.55
N GLY A 229 1.59 6.71 12.78
CA GLY A 229 1.60 8.06 13.33
C GLY A 229 3.02 8.55 13.64
N GLY A 230 3.34 9.78 13.26
CA GLY A 230 4.65 10.38 13.48
C GLY A 230 4.61 11.90 13.40
N PRO A 231 5.57 12.61 14.03
CA PRO A 231 5.62 14.07 13.94
C PRO A 231 5.62 14.56 12.49
N GLY A 232 4.70 15.47 12.17
CA GLY A 232 4.51 16.00 10.82
C GLY A 232 3.61 15.15 9.91
N ASP A 233 2.82 14.24 10.47
CA ASP A 233 1.80 13.48 9.73
C ASP A 233 0.56 14.32 9.36
N ALA A 234 -0.42 13.66 8.74
CA ALA A 234 -1.67 14.29 8.34
C ALA A 234 -2.49 14.84 9.52
N TYR A 235 -2.42 14.21 10.69
CA TYR A 235 -3.14 14.71 11.88
C TYR A 235 -2.52 16.01 12.39
N ASP A 236 -1.19 16.11 12.38
CA ASP A 236 -0.49 17.35 12.69
C ASP A 236 -0.86 18.47 11.71
N LEU A 237 -0.92 18.17 10.41
CA LEU A 237 -1.37 19.13 9.39
C LEU A 237 -2.79 19.61 9.68
N ILE A 238 -3.75 18.71 9.90
CA ILE A 238 -5.14 19.05 10.19
C ILE A 238 -5.22 19.91 11.45
N ARG A 239 -4.47 19.58 12.50
CA ARG A 239 -4.43 20.35 13.75
C ARG A 239 -3.96 21.78 13.52
N VAL A 240 -2.89 21.97 12.75
CA VAL A 240 -2.36 23.30 12.40
C VAL A 240 -3.37 24.09 11.55
N LEU A 241 -3.98 23.45 10.55
CA LEU A 241 -4.99 24.10 9.71
C LEU A 241 -6.22 24.53 10.50
N LYS A 242 -6.72 23.69 11.42
CA LYS A 242 -7.82 24.06 12.32
C LYS A 242 -7.47 25.27 13.18
N ALA A 243 -6.28 25.28 13.78
CA ALA A 243 -5.86 26.38 14.62
C ALA A 243 -5.74 27.70 13.84
N ALA A 244 -5.17 27.66 12.64
CA ALA A 244 -5.07 28.82 11.76
C ALA A 244 -6.45 29.33 11.35
N HIS A 245 -7.35 28.42 10.95
CA HIS A 245 -8.71 28.75 10.52
C HIS A 245 -9.54 29.46 11.60
N HIS A 246 -9.38 29.03 12.85
CA HIS A 246 -10.05 29.67 13.99
C HIS A 246 -9.50 31.05 14.32
N ALA A 247 -8.22 31.33 14.05
CA ALA A 247 -7.61 32.61 14.36
C ALA A 247 -8.03 33.74 13.40
N GLU A 248 -8.55 33.39 12.21
CA GLU A 248 -9.00 34.35 11.19
C GLU A 248 -10.48 34.74 11.31
N ARG A 249 -11.23 34.10 12.22
CA ARG A 249 -12.66 34.36 12.49
C ARG A 249 -12.86 35.16 13.77
#